data_AF-X1BMP0-F1
#
_entry.id   AF-X1BMP0-F1
#
_cell.length_a   1.000
_cell.length_b   1.000
_cell.length_c   1.000
_cell.angle_alpha   90.00
_cell.angle_beta   90.00
_cell.angle_gamma   90.00
#
_symmetry.space_group_name_H-M   'P 1'
#
loop_
_entity.id
_entity.type
_entity.pdbx_description
1 polymer ?
#
loop_
_entity_poly.entity_id
_entity_poly.type
_entity_poly.pdbx_seq_one_letter_code
_entity_poly.pdbx_strand_id
1 'polypeptide(L)'
;YFRNNSNYEIVAFTATQIPDIAGRKYPAELSGSLYPEGIPIYSEEELPDLIRTKQIDQVILAYSDLPHQYVMNKASVVLASGADFRLMGPKSTMLKSNLPVVSICAVRTGCGKSQTTRKVTDILKKKGYKIAVIRHPMPYGDLREQIWQRYENYADLDRYNCTIEEREEYEPHLDRGNILYAGVDYQEILTRAEKDVDIIVWDGGNNDLPFYKPDLHIVVTDPHRAGHEMTYYPGEANLRMADVVVMNKIDTADPDKINQLRENIHQLAPGAILIEAASPIAIDHPELIRGKRVLVVE
;
A
#
# COMPACT_ATOMS: atom_id res chain seq x y z
N TYR A 1 -15.78 3.37 -6.10
CA TYR A 1 -16.62 4.47 -5.57
C TYR A 1 -16.95 5.54 -6.63
N PHE A 2 -15.93 6.20 -7.21
CA PHE A 2 -16.15 7.30 -8.19
C PHE A 2 -16.37 6.82 -9.63
N ARG A 3 -15.68 5.75 -10.05
CA ARG A 3 -15.81 5.17 -11.39
C ARG A 3 -17.29 4.86 -11.69
N ASN A 4 -17.79 5.35 -12.82
CA ASN A 4 -19.17 5.18 -13.29
C ASN A 4 -20.25 5.73 -12.34
N ASN A 5 -19.94 6.72 -11.50
CA ASN A 5 -20.89 7.35 -10.59
C ASN A 5 -21.25 8.76 -11.05
N SER A 6 -22.44 8.94 -11.61
CA SER A 6 -22.91 10.23 -12.16
C SER A 6 -23.14 11.31 -11.11
N ASN A 7 -23.09 10.97 -9.82
CA ASN A 7 -23.17 11.97 -8.75
C ASN A 7 -21.84 12.71 -8.53
N TYR A 8 -20.77 12.31 -9.24
CA TYR A 8 -19.45 12.92 -9.14
C TYR A 8 -18.86 13.16 -10.52
N GLU A 9 -18.24 14.32 -10.69
CA GLU A 9 -17.37 14.63 -11.82
C GLU A 9 -15.92 14.72 -11.31
N ILE A 10 -15.06 13.84 -11.80
CA ILE A 10 -13.62 13.85 -11.50
C ILE A 10 -12.96 14.78 -12.51
N VAL A 11 -12.78 16.02 -12.09
CA VAL A 11 -12.24 17.09 -12.95
C VAL A 11 -10.77 16.84 -13.30
N ALA A 12 -9.98 16.39 -12.33
CA ALA A 12 -8.56 16.11 -12.51
C ALA A 12 -7.97 15.26 -11.39
N PHE A 13 -6.77 14.72 -11.64
CA PHE A 13 -5.84 14.31 -10.60
C PHE A 13 -4.71 15.33 -10.46
N THR A 14 -4.09 15.36 -9.29
CA THR A 14 -2.84 16.08 -9.05
C THR A 14 -1.77 15.08 -8.64
N ALA A 15 -0.51 15.34 -9.01
CA ALA A 15 0.61 14.50 -8.63
C ALA A 15 1.86 15.32 -8.28
N THR A 16 2.66 14.79 -7.35
CA THR A 16 3.97 15.35 -6.96
C THR A 16 5.08 14.31 -6.86
N GLN A 17 4.74 13.03 -6.67
CA GLN A 17 5.70 11.98 -6.29
C GLN A 17 6.27 11.18 -7.47
N ILE A 18 5.58 11.14 -8.62
CA ILE A 18 6.01 10.36 -9.78
C ILE A 18 6.60 11.32 -10.82
N PRO A 19 7.90 11.20 -11.15
CA PRO A 19 8.51 12.00 -12.22
C PRO A 19 7.72 11.90 -13.52
N ASP A 20 7.61 13.02 -14.24
CA ASP A 20 7.01 13.09 -15.59
C ASP A 20 5.54 12.62 -15.72
N ILE A 21 4.80 12.50 -14.61
CA ILE A 21 3.38 12.15 -14.66
C ILE A 21 2.46 13.37 -14.87
N ALA A 22 2.88 14.55 -14.40
CA ALA A 22 2.15 15.79 -14.62
C ALA A 22 2.12 16.14 -16.12
N GLY A 23 0.95 16.49 -16.64
CA GLY A 23 0.71 16.69 -18.07
C GLY A 23 0.27 15.43 -18.82
N ARG A 24 0.30 14.25 -18.19
CA ARG A 24 -0.32 13.03 -18.74
C ARG A 24 -1.83 13.02 -18.44
N LYS A 25 -2.52 12.04 -19.02
CA LYS A 25 -3.90 11.69 -18.67
C LYS A 25 -3.96 10.32 -18.04
N TYR A 26 -4.77 10.18 -17.00
CA TYR A 26 -5.23 8.87 -16.57
C TYR A 26 -6.14 8.29 -17.66
N PRO A 27 -5.89 7.04 -18.12
CA PRO A 27 -6.45 6.54 -19.37
C PRO A 27 -7.97 6.29 -19.28
N ALA A 28 -8.67 6.47 -20.41
CA ALA A 28 -10.12 6.32 -20.50
C ALA A 28 -10.58 4.90 -20.13
N GLU A 29 -9.79 3.90 -20.51
CA GLU A 29 -9.99 2.48 -20.23
C GLU A 29 -10.10 2.18 -18.73
N LEU A 30 -9.47 3.00 -17.88
CA LEU A 30 -9.51 2.89 -16.41
C LEU A 30 -10.45 3.91 -15.75
N SER A 31 -10.88 4.94 -16.48
CA SER A 31 -11.65 6.06 -15.95
C SER A 31 -13.15 5.76 -15.87
N GLY A 32 -13.64 4.80 -16.67
CA GLY A 32 -15.06 4.48 -16.78
C GLY A 32 -15.78 5.28 -17.85
N SER A 33 -17.05 4.94 -18.11
CA SER A 33 -17.80 5.43 -19.27
C SER A 33 -18.09 6.94 -19.26
N LEU A 34 -17.95 7.59 -18.11
CA LEU A 34 -18.17 9.03 -17.96
C LEU A 34 -16.97 9.88 -18.42
N TYR A 35 -15.81 9.27 -18.68
CA TYR A 35 -14.56 9.96 -19.01
C TYR A 35 -13.90 9.37 -20.26
N PRO A 36 -14.54 9.47 -21.44
CA PRO A 36 -14.06 8.85 -22.69
C PRO A 36 -12.70 9.39 -23.15
N GLU A 37 -12.33 10.60 -22.71
CA GLU A 37 -11.06 11.26 -23.04
C GLU A 37 -9.97 11.07 -21.99
N GLY A 38 -10.25 10.25 -20.96
CA GLY A 38 -9.41 10.13 -19.75
C GLY A 38 -9.53 11.34 -18.82
N ILE A 39 -8.78 11.32 -17.73
CA ILE A 39 -8.80 12.36 -16.69
C ILE A 39 -7.43 13.07 -16.68
N PRO A 40 -7.36 14.41 -16.78
CA PRO A 40 -6.09 15.12 -16.80
C PRO A 40 -5.35 15.02 -15.45
N ILE A 41 -4.02 15.02 -15.51
CA ILE A 41 -3.14 15.02 -14.34
C ILE A 41 -2.32 16.31 -14.34
N TYR A 42 -2.49 17.13 -13.29
CA TYR A 42 -1.78 18.39 -13.09
C TYR A 42 -0.69 18.27 -12.03
N SER A 43 0.18 19.29 -11.96
CA SER A 43 1.07 19.44 -10.79
C SER A 43 0.23 19.73 -9.55
N GLU A 44 0.62 19.18 -8.41
CA GLU A 44 -0.02 19.50 -7.13
C GLU A 44 0.10 20.98 -6.74
N GLU A 45 1.11 21.69 -7.23
CA GLU A 45 1.28 23.13 -6.99
C GLU A 45 0.13 23.97 -7.58
N GLU A 46 -0.51 23.46 -8.64
CA GLU A 46 -1.64 24.11 -9.31
C GLU A 46 -2.97 23.97 -8.54
N LEU A 47 -2.99 23.15 -7.47
CA LEU A 47 -4.22 22.81 -6.73
C LEU A 47 -5.07 24.04 -6.32
N PRO A 48 -4.52 25.12 -5.74
CA PRO A 48 -5.33 26.29 -5.37
C PRO A 48 -5.99 26.99 -6.57
N ASP A 49 -5.27 27.08 -7.69
CA ASP A 49 -5.78 27.70 -8.91
C ASP A 49 -6.81 26.81 -9.61
N LEU A 50 -6.59 25.49 -9.63
CA LEU A 50 -7.55 24.53 -10.13
C LEU A 50 -8.87 24.60 -9.37
N ILE A 51 -8.83 24.66 -8.04
CA ILE A 51 -10.03 24.78 -7.20
C ILE A 51 -10.85 26.01 -7.62
N ARG A 52 -10.21 27.17 -7.73
CA ARG A 52 -10.91 28.42 -8.09
C ARG A 52 -11.39 28.44 -9.53
N THR A 53 -10.55 28.05 -10.48
CA THR A 53 -10.86 28.18 -11.91
C THR A 53 -11.84 27.13 -12.40
N LYS A 54 -11.79 25.92 -11.84
CA LYS A 54 -12.68 24.81 -12.17
C LYS A 54 -13.89 24.68 -11.24
N GLN A 55 -13.99 25.55 -10.23
CA GLN A 55 -15.07 25.55 -9.23
C GLN A 55 -15.21 24.16 -8.57
N ILE A 56 -14.09 23.63 -8.06
CA ILE A 56 -14.05 22.30 -7.44
C ILE A 56 -14.77 22.31 -6.09
N ASP A 57 -15.73 21.40 -5.90
CA ASP A 57 -16.46 21.26 -4.63
C ASP A 57 -15.68 20.45 -3.58
N GLN A 58 -15.00 19.38 -4.00
CA GLN A 58 -14.30 18.45 -3.08
C GLN A 58 -12.92 18.07 -3.60
N VAL A 59 -11.92 18.11 -2.72
CA VAL A 59 -10.59 17.56 -2.94
C VAL A 59 -10.42 16.31 -2.08
N ILE A 60 -10.09 15.20 -2.72
CA ILE A 60 -9.88 13.91 -2.07
C ILE A 60 -8.38 13.68 -1.89
N LEU A 61 -7.92 13.45 -0.65
CA LEU A 61 -6.54 13.01 -0.43
C LEU A 61 -6.41 11.52 -0.78
N ALA A 62 -5.56 11.21 -1.77
CA ALA A 62 -5.30 9.84 -2.23
C ALA A 62 -3.81 9.44 -2.09
N TYR A 63 -3.11 10.04 -1.13
CA TYR A 63 -1.71 9.71 -0.80
C TYR A 63 -1.61 8.98 0.54
N SER A 64 -0.51 8.28 0.74
CA SER A 64 -0.14 7.61 1.98
C SER A 64 1.26 8.00 2.44
N ASP A 65 1.62 7.53 3.63
CA ASP A 65 2.90 7.72 4.31
C ASP A 65 3.24 9.18 4.61
N LEU A 66 2.19 9.97 4.91
CA LEU A 66 2.28 11.40 5.16
C LEU A 66 2.22 11.72 6.65
N PRO A 67 3.04 12.65 7.17
CA PRO A 67 2.83 13.19 8.50
C PRO A 67 1.44 13.85 8.61
N HIS A 68 0.75 13.69 9.75
CA HIS A 68 -0.55 14.32 9.99
C HIS A 68 -0.51 15.84 9.80
N GLN A 69 0.60 16.49 10.19
CA GLN A 69 0.79 17.92 9.96
C GLN A 69 0.76 18.27 8.46
N TYR A 70 1.36 17.45 7.60
CA TYR A 70 1.33 17.68 6.16
C TYR A 70 -0.11 17.59 5.63
N VAL A 71 -0.85 16.56 6.05
CA VAL A 71 -2.27 16.38 5.68
C VAL A 71 -3.10 17.59 6.11
N MET A 72 -2.93 18.07 7.34
CA MET A 72 -3.68 19.23 7.85
C MET A 72 -3.27 20.55 7.19
N ASN A 73 -2.00 20.71 6.83
CA ASN A 73 -1.55 21.87 6.06
C ASN A 73 -2.19 21.87 4.67
N LYS A 74 -2.26 20.72 3.99
CA LYS A 74 -2.95 20.58 2.69
C LYS A 74 -4.45 20.85 2.81
N ALA A 75 -5.10 20.33 3.86
CA ALA A 75 -6.50 20.64 4.15
C ALA A 75 -6.73 22.15 4.27
N SER A 76 -5.84 22.85 4.97
CA SER A 76 -5.94 24.31 5.16
C SER A 76 -5.86 25.08 3.84
N VAL A 77 -5.00 24.65 2.91
CA VAL A 77 -4.88 25.23 1.56
C VAL A 77 -6.15 25.01 0.74
N VAL A 78 -6.71 23.80 0.78
CA VAL A 78 -7.94 23.44 0.07
C VAL A 78 -9.14 24.25 0.60
N LEU A 79 -9.31 24.30 1.92
CA LEU A 79 -10.38 25.05 2.57
C LEU A 79 -10.27 26.55 2.28
N ALA A 80 -9.06 27.13 2.35
CA ALA A 80 -8.83 28.53 2.01
C ALA A 80 -9.10 28.85 0.53
N SER A 81 -9.06 27.83 -0.34
CA SER A 81 -9.39 27.95 -1.76
C SER A 81 -10.88 27.76 -2.05
N GLY A 82 -11.68 27.35 -1.06
CA GLY A 82 -13.15 27.26 -1.15
C GLY A 82 -13.74 25.87 -1.38
N ALA A 83 -12.92 24.82 -1.38
CA ALA A 83 -13.39 23.43 -1.55
C ALA A 83 -13.38 22.66 -0.22
N ASP A 84 -14.20 21.61 -0.14
CA ASP A 84 -14.12 20.63 0.95
C ASP A 84 -12.86 19.77 0.82
N PHE A 85 -12.22 19.45 1.94
CA PHE A 85 -11.14 18.46 1.98
C PHE A 85 -11.65 17.15 2.60
N ARG A 86 -11.52 16.04 1.87
CA ARG A 86 -12.10 14.75 2.27
C ARG A 86 -11.07 13.64 2.34
N LEU A 87 -11.08 12.94 3.47
CA LEU A 87 -10.39 11.65 3.65
C LEU A 87 -11.40 10.51 3.45
N MET A 88 -11.06 9.53 2.62
CA MET A 88 -11.96 8.44 2.26
C MET A 88 -11.73 7.23 3.18
N GLY A 89 -12.77 6.81 3.88
CA GLY A 89 -12.70 5.68 4.81
C GLY A 89 -12.89 4.30 4.15
N PRO A 90 -12.53 3.21 4.87
CA PRO A 90 -12.61 1.82 4.42
C PRO A 90 -13.92 1.41 3.74
N LYS A 91 -15.06 1.85 4.30
CA LYS A 91 -16.40 1.53 3.75
C LYS A 91 -16.57 1.98 2.30
N SER A 92 -15.91 3.07 1.90
CA SER A 92 -16.01 3.63 0.56
C SER A 92 -14.93 3.11 -0.39
N THR A 93 -13.78 2.72 0.13
CA THR A 93 -12.58 2.41 -0.68
C THR A 93 -12.29 0.93 -0.83
N MET A 94 -12.66 0.10 0.15
CA MET A 94 -12.38 -1.34 0.12
C MET A 94 -13.36 -2.11 -0.74
N LEU A 95 -12.84 -2.96 -1.62
CA LEU A 95 -13.61 -3.95 -2.36
C LEU A 95 -13.82 -5.20 -1.49
N LYS A 96 -15.00 -5.81 -1.59
CA LYS A 96 -15.32 -7.05 -0.86
C LYS A 96 -14.96 -8.26 -1.73
N SER A 97 -14.17 -9.18 -1.18
CA SER A 97 -13.90 -10.46 -1.82
C SER A 97 -14.97 -11.51 -1.48
N ASN A 98 -15.09 -12.50 -2.37
CA ASN A 98 -15.83 -13.75 -2.14
C ASN A 98 -14.98 -14.81 -1.38
N LEU A 99 -13.67 -14.61 -1.28
CA LEU A 99 -12.73 -15.47 -0.56
C LEU A 99 -12.26 -14.78 0.73
N PRO A 100 -11.73 -15.55 1.71
CA PRO A 100 -11.03 -14.97 2.84
C PRO A 100 -9.84 -14.11 2.42
N VAL A 101 -9.72 -12.92 3.02
CA VAL A 101 -8.63 -11.97 2.80
C VAL A 101 -7.80 -11.79 4.07
N VAL A 102 -6.50 -12.08 3.97
CA VAL A 102 -5.51 -11.71 5.00
C VAL A 102 -4.74 -10.49 4.50
N SER A 103 -4.84 -9.38 5.21
CA SER A 103 -4.15 -8.14 4.86
C SER A 103 -2.91 -7.93 5.73
N ILE A 104 -1.82 -7.51 5.11
CA ILE A 104 -0.59 -7.06 5.78
C ILE A 104 -0.34 -5.60 5.41
N CYS A 105 -0.59 -4.70 6.35
CA CYS A 105 -0.27 -3.28 6.24
C CYS A 105 0.75 -2.88 7.31
N ALA A 106 1.11 -1.59 7.39
CA ALA A 106 2.00 -1.07 8.41
C ALA A 106 1.57 0.33 8.83
N VAL A 107 2.12 0.81 9.93
CA VAL A 107 1.98 2.21 10.36
C VAL A 107 2.89 3.16 9.60
N ARG A 108 4.00 2.65 9.06
CA ARG A 108 5.01 3.41 8.30
C ARG A 108 5.68 2.53 7.24
N THR A 109 6.18 3.18 6.19
CA THR A 109 7.12 2.53 5.26
C THR A 109 8.39 2.11 6.01
N GLY A 110 8.93 0.92 5.67
CA GLY A 110 10.14 0.37 6.29
C GLY A 110 9.92 -0.47 7.55
N CYS A 111 8.69 -0.64 8.06
CA CYS A 111 8.43 -1.46 9.25
C CYS A 111 8.66 -2.98 9.07
N GLY A 112 8.85 -3.45 7.83
CA GLY A 112 9.07 -4.88 7.54
C GLY A 112 7.82 -5.66 7.12
N LYS A 113 6.95 -5.05 6.29
CA LYS A 113 5.78 -5.74 5.73
C LYS A 113 6.17 -6.96 4.90
N SER A 114 7.09 -6.81 3.94
CA SER A 114 7.40 -7.87 2.98
C SER A 114 7.88 -9.17 3.65
N GLN A 115 8.68 -9.08 4.72
CA GLN A 115 9.09 -10.24 5.51
C GLN A 115 7.92 -10.87 6.29
N THR A 116 7.02 -10.05 6.84
CA THR A 116 5.79 -10.51 7.50
C THR A 116 4.87 -11.22 6.50
N THR A 117 4.67 -10.65 5.31
CA THR A 117 3.88 -11.26 4.23
C THR A 117 4.44 -12.63 3.86
N ARG A 118 5.76 -12.74 3.66
CA ARG A 118 6.42 -14.04 3.37
C ARG A 118 6.20 -15.06 4.49
N LYS A 119 6.28 -14.66 5.75
CA LYS A 119 6.01 -15.56 6.88
C LYS A 119 4.55 -16.04 6.90
N VAL A 120 3.59 -15.13 6.66
CA VAL A 120 2.16 -15.45 6.63
C VAL A 120 1.85 -16.41 5.48
N THR A 121 2.37 -16.14 4.29
CA THR A 121 2.18 -17.00 3.11
C THR A 121 2.74 -18.41 3.34
N ASP A 122 3.93 -18.55 3.92
CA ASP A 122 4.51 -19.84 4.31
C ASP A 122 3.60 -20.62 5.30
N ILE A 123 3.01 -19.94 6.28
CA ILE A 123 2.10 -20.56 7.25
C ILE A 123 0.82 -21.05 6.57
N LEU A 124 0.21 -20.24 5.72
CA LEU A 124 -1.02 -20.60 5.00
C LEU A 124 -0.78 -21.79 4.06
N LYS A 125 0.34 -21.79 3.33
CA LYS A 125 0.72 -22.90 2.45
C LYS A 125 1.03 -24.19 3.21
N LYS A 126 1.70 -24.10 4.37
CA LYS A 126 1.91 -25.28 5.25
C LYS A 126 0.60 -25.87 5.78
N LYS A 127 -0.48 -25.07 5.83
CA LYS A 127 -1.83 -25.54 6.15
C LYS A 127 -2.58 -26.12 4.94
N GLY A 128 -1.97 -26.11 3.75
CA GLY A 128 -2.52 -26.71 2.53
C GLY A 128 -3.35 -25.76 1.65
N TYR A 129 -3.40 -24.46 1.96
CA TYR A 129 -4.14 -23.50 1.15
C TYR A 129 -3.37 -23.09 -0.09
N LYS A 130 -4.07 -22.97 -1.23
CA LYS A 130 -3.58 -22.26 -2.40
C LYS A 130 -3.84 -20.76 -2.19
N ILE A 131 -2.82 -19.94 -2.43
CA ILE A 131 -2.87 -18.51 -2.10
C ILE A 131 -2.48 -17.64 -3.30
N ALA A 132 -3.10 -16.45 -3.38
CA ALA A 132 -2.67 -15.38 -4.27
C ALA A 132 -2.21 -14.19 -3.43
N VAL A 133 -0.97 -13.75 -3.64
CA VAL A 133 -0.49 -12.48 -3.10
C VAL A 133 -0.87 -11.38 -4.08
N ILE A 134 -1.57 -10.36 -3.61
CA ILE A 134 -1.87 -9.18 -4.42
C ILE A 134 -1.01 -8.03 -3.90
N ARG A 135 -0.11 -7.55 -4.76
CA ARG A 135 0.84 -6.48 -4.45
C ARG A 135 0.37 -5.17 -5.06
N HIS A 136 0.57 -4.08 -4.33
CA HIS A 136 0.42 -2.74 -4.88
C HIS A 136 1.41 -2.54 -6.05
N PRO A 137 0.98 -2.09 -7.25
CA PRO A 137 1.87 -1.94 -8.39
C PRO A 137 2.79 -0.73 -8.22
N MET A 138 3.87 -0.72 -8.99
CA MET A 138 4.67 0.48 -9.26
C MET A 138 4.29 1.02 -10.65
N PRO A 139 3.45 2.07 -10.74
CA PRO A 139 2.82 2.50 -12.01
C PRO A 139 3.75 3.34 -12.90
N TYR A 140 4.99 2.90 -13.12
CA TYR A 140 5.97 3.65 -13.93
C TYR A 140 5.71 3.54 -15.44
N GLY A 141 4.99 2.51 -15.88
CA GLY A 141 4.77 2.19 -17.29
C GLY A 141 3.47 2.73 -17.89
N ASP A 142 3.00 2.04 -18.93
CA ASP A 142 1.68 2.25 -19.49
C ASP A 142 0.62 1.55 -18.63
N LEU A 143 -0.22 2.34 -17.96
CA LEU A 143 -1.30 1.82 -17.13
C LEU A 143 -2.28 0.89 -17.87
N ARG A 144 -2.40 1.05 -19.20
CA ARG A 144 -3.26 0.19 -20.04
C ARG A 144 -2.72 -1.23 -20.16
N GLU A 145 -1.41 -1.40 -20.04
CA GLU A 145 -0.74 -2.71 -20.02
C GLU A 145 -0.65 -3.30 -18.61
N GLN A 146 -0.93 -2.48 -17.60
CA GLN A 146 -0.85 -2.81 -16.17
C GLN A 146 -2.23 -2.86 -15.49
N ILE A 147 -3.33 -3.04 -16.25
CA ILE A 147 -4.67 -3.17 -15.67
C ILE A 147 -4.70 -4.32 -14.66
N TRP A 148 -4.16 -5.48 -15.08
CA TRP A 148 -3.95 -6.65 -14.25
C TRP A 148 -2.79 -7.46 -14.84
N GLN A 149 -1.99 -8.06 -13.96
CA GLN A 149 -0.86 -8.91 -14.32
C GLN A 149 -0.80 -10.07 -13.31
N ARG A 150 -0.40 -11.25 -13.79
CA ARG A 150 -0.32 -12.48 -12.98
C ARG A 150 1.05 -13.12 -13.17
N TYR A 151 1.72 -13.39 -12.08
CA TYR A 151 3.07 -13.93 -12.04
C TYR A 151 3.07 -15.25 -11.26
N GLU A 152 3.67 -16.27 -11.86
CA GLU A 152 3.86 -17.59 -11.23
C GLU A 152 5.29 -18.09 -11.41
N ASN A 153 6.01 -17.60 -12.43
CA ASN A 153 7.40 -17.93 -12.66
C ASN A 153 8.17 -16.71 -13.24
N TYR A 154 9.50 -16.84 -13.32
CA TYR A 154 10.37 -15.76 -13.78
C TYR A 154 10.10 -15.30 -15.22
N ALA A 155 9.59 -16.17 -16.10
CA ALA A 155 9.25 -15.77 -17.47
C ALA A 155 8.06 -14.79 -17.51
N ASP A 156 7.21 -14.79 -16.48
CA ASP A 156 6.15 -13.77 -16.35
C ASP A 156 6.75 -12.38 -16.07
N LEU A 157 7.86 -12.29 -15.33
CA LEU A 157 8.56 -11.02 -15.07
C LEU A 157 9.11 -10.42 -16.36
N ASP A 158 9.64 -11.26 -17.26
CA ASP A 158 10.09 -10.84 -18.58
C ASP A 158 8.89 -10.44 -19.47
N ARG A 159 7.84 -11.26 -19.47
CA ARG A 159 6.62 -11.03 -20.27
C ARG A 159 5.97 -9.68 -19.98
N TYR A 160 5.96 -9.26 -18.73
CA TYR A 160 5.37 -7.99 -18.29
C TYR A 160 6.37 -6.83 -18.23
N ASN A 161 7.61 -7.03 -18.67
CA ASN A 161 8.68 -6.04 -18.67
C ASN A 161 8.92 -5.42 -17.28
N CYS A 162 8.94 -6.26 -16.23
CA CYS A 162 9.09 -5.78 -14.86
C CYS A 162 10.39 -4.98 -14.68
N THR A 163 10.30 -3.85 -13.99
CA THR A 163 11.47 -3.06 -13.60
C THR A 163 12.31 -3.79 -12.55
N ILE A 164 13.49 -3.25 -12.24
CA ILE A 164 14.37 -3.84 -11.21
C ILE A 164 13.69 -3.78 -9.84
N GLU A 165 13.01 -2.68 -9.53
CA GLU A 165 12.27 -2.47 -8.28
C GLU A 165 11.08 -3.43 -8.16
N GLU A 166 10.35 -3.67 -9.25
CA GLU A 166 9.28 -4.67 -9.26
C GLU A 166 9.82 -6.09 -9.04
N ARG A 167 10.94 -6.42 -9.67
CA ARG A 167 11.60 -7.73 -9.49
C ARG A 167 12.05 -7.94 -8.06
N GLU A 168 12.67 -6.94 -7.43
CA GLU A 168 13.09 -6.99 -6.02
C GLU A 168 11.91 -7.34 -5.09
N GLU A 169 10.71 -6.84 -5.39
CA GLU A 169 9.50 -7.10 -4.62
C GLU A 169 8.80 -8.42 -5.00
N TYR A 170 8.84 -8.84 -6.27
CA TYR A 170 8.07 -9.98 -6.78
C TYR A 170 8.83 -11.30 -6.73
N GLU A 171 10.13 -11.32 -7.04
CA GLU A 171 10.96 -12.53 -7.08
C GLU A 171 10.89 -13.34 -5.76
N PRO A 172 10.97 -12.72 -4.57
CA PRO A 172 10.87 -13.46 -3.31
C PRO A 172 9.55 -14.21 -3.10
N HIS A 173 8.47 -13.79 -3.76
CA HIS A 173 7.18 -14.48 -3.76
C HIS A 173 7.17 -15.66 -4.74
N LEU A 174 7.77 -15.48 -5.92
CA LEU A 174 7.89 -16.55 -6.93
C LEU A 174 8.81 -17.68 -6.45
N ASP A 175 9.91 -17.35 -5.78
CA ASP A 175 10.81 -18.34 -5.15
C ASP A 175 10.11 -19.19 -4.10
N ARG A 176 9.08 -18.63 -3.46
CA ARG A 176 8.22 -19.33 -2.50
C ARG A 176 7.10 -20.10 -3.18
N GLY A 177 6.97 -20.02 -4.50
CA GLY A 177 5.90 -20.63 -5.28
C GLY A 177 4.53 -20.01 -4.97
N ASN A 178 4.49 -18.70 -4.69
CA ASN A 178 3.23 -17.96 -4.57
C ASN A 178 2.77 -17.52 -5.95
N ILE A 179 1.46 -17.52 -6.20
CA ILE A 179 0.90 -16.78 -7.33
C ILE A 179 0.83 -15.32 -6.91
N LEU A 180 1.41 -14.42 -7.70
CA LEU A 180 1.39 -12.98 -7.45
C LEU A 180 0.52 -12.28 -8.49
N TYR A 181 -0.30 -11.35 -8.06
CA TYR A 181 -0.98 -10.40 -8.93
C TYR A 181 -0.56 -8.98 -8.60
N ALA A 182 -0.42 -8.17 -9.64
CA ALA A 182 -0.20 -6.73 -9.54
C ALA A 182 -0.97 -6.01 -10.66
N GLY A 183 -1.12 -4.70 -10.53
CA GLY A 183 -1.77 -3.84 -11.51
C GLY A 183 -2.67 -2.81 -10.88
N VAL A 184 -3.23 -1.92 -11.70
CA VAL A 184 -3.95 -0.72 -11.24
C VAL A 184 -5.47 -0.87 -11.17
N ASP A 185 -6.04 -1.95 -11.69
CA ASP A 185 -7.47 -2.25 -11.54
C ASP A 185 -7.71 -3.39 -10.54
N TYR A 186 -7.82 -3.00 -9.27
CA TYR A 186 -8.03 -3.94 -8.17
C TYR A 186 -9.33 -4.75 -8.27
N GLN A 187 -10.37 -4.27 -8.96
CA GLN A 187 -11.58 -5.07 -9.14
C GLN A 187 -11.37 -6.20 -10.16
N GLU A 188 -10.66 -5.91 -11.25
CA GLU A 188 -10.31 -6.91 -12.26
C GLU A 188 -9.32 -7.94 -11.70
N ILE A 189 -8.30 -7.47 -10.97
CA ILE A 189 -7.34 -8.34 -10.27
C ILE A 189 -8.06 -9.27 -9.30
N LEU A 190 -8.95 -8.73 -8.45
CA LEU A 190 -9.72 -9.53 -7.49
C LEU A 190 -10.54 -10.61 -8.19
N THR A 191 -11.28 -10.24 -9.25
CA THR A 191 -12.12 -11.16 -10.03
C THR A 191 -11.33 -12.33 -10.63
N ARG A 192 -10.05 -12.09 -10.99
CA ARG A 192 -9.16 -13.13 -11.52
C ARG A 192 -8.55 -13.98 -10.42
N ALA A 193 -8.02 -13.35 -9.38
CA ALA A 193 -7.40 -14.05 -8.26
C ALA A 193 -8.40 -15.01 -7.58
N GLU A 194 -9.67 -14.61 -7.44
CA GLU A 194 -10.72 -15.44 -6.83
C GLU A 194 -10.99 -16.78 -7.54
N LYS A 195 -10.59 -16.92 -8.81
CA LYS A 195 -10.75 -18.17 -9.57
C LYS A 195 -9.58 -19.12 -9.38
N ASP A 196 -8.44 -18.59 -8.94
CA ASP A 196 -7.17 -19.32 -8.94
C ASP A 196 -6.86 -19.95 -7.59
N VAL A 197 -7.39 -19.43 -6.48
CA VAL A 197 -6.88 -19.70 -5.13
C VAL A 197 -7.98 -19.84 -4.08
N ASP A 198 -7.62 -20.27 -2.87
CA ASP A 198 -8.53 -20.41 -1.73
C ASP A 198 -8.54 -19.16 -0.82
N ILE A 199 -7.40 -18.45 -0.73
CA ILE A 199 -7.20 -17.30 0.14
C ILE A 199 -6.41 -16.22 -0.60
N ILE A 200 -6.81 -14.96 -0.41
CA ILE A 200 -6.08 -13.80 -0.89
C ILE A 200 -5.23 -13.23 0.24
N VAL A 201 -3.97 -12.95 -0.07
CA VAL A 201 -3.05 -12.22 0.80
C VAL A 201 -2.80 -10.84 0.20
N TRP A 202 -3.31 -9.79 0.84
CA TRP A 202 -3.03 -8.42 0.43
C TRP A 202 -1.69 -7.95 1.02
N ASP A 203 -0.72 -7.70 0.16
CA ASP A 203 0.61 -7.21 0.53
C ASP A 203 0.67 -5.68 0.30
N GLY A 204 0.35 -4.92 1.34
CA GLY A 204 0.08 -3.48 1.25
C GLY A 204 1.27 -2.64 0.79
N GLY A 205 1.02 -1.62 -0.03
CA GLY A 205 1.98 -0.58 -0.38
C GLY A 205 2.16 0.43 0.77
N ASN A 206 3.36 0.99 0.93
CA ASN A 206 3.66 2.05 1.91
C ASN A 206 3.05 1.81 3.30
N ASN A 207 2.09 2.63 3.72
CA ASN A 207 1.23 2.41 4.87
C ASN A 207 -0.26 2.60 4.49
N ASP A 208 -0.62 2.33 3.23
CA ASP A 208 -1.99 2.44 2.73
C ASP A 208 -2.96 1.57 3.52
N LEU A 209 -4.22 2.01 3.59
CA LEU A 209 -5.30 1.13 4.00
C LEU A 209 -5.42 -0.02 2.97
N PRO A 210 -5.84 -1.23 3.37
CA PRO A 210 -5.98 -2.29 2.39
C PRO A 210 -7.07 -1.96 1.37
N PHE A 211 -6.89 -2.41 0.13
CA PHE A 211 -7.89 -2.15 -0.93
C PHE A 211 -8.95 -3.24 -1.00
N TYR A 212 -8.70 -4.37 -0.36
CA TYR A 212 -9.69 -5.42 -0.13
C TYR A 212 -10.07 -5.43 1.34
N LYS A 213 -11.36 -5.61 1.63
CA LYS A 213 -11.84 -5.72 3.01
C LYS A 213 -11.23 -6.98 3.63
N PRO A 214 -10.42 -6.86 4.70
CA PRO A 214 -9.80 -8.02 5.32
C PRO A 214 -10.79 -8.78 6.22
N ASP A 215 -10.60 -10.09 6.30
CA ASP A 215 -11.14 -10.95 7.35
C ASP A 215 -10.14 -11.11 8.52
N LEU A 216 -8.86 -10.89 8.24
CA LEU A 216 -7.78 -10.74 9.22
C LEU A 216 -6.86 -9.60 8.79
N HIS A 217 -6.75 -8.56 9.60
CA HIS A 217 -5.90 -7.41 9.35
C HIS A 217 -4.67 -7.41 10.26
N ILE A 218 -3.50 -7.64 9.67
CA ILE A 218 -2.21 -7.63 10.34
C ILE A 218 -1.51 -6.30 10.05
N VAL A 219 -1.11 -5.59 11.10
CA VAL A 219 -0.42 -4.29 10.97
C VAL A 219 0.95 -4.34 11.61
N VAL A 220 1.98 -4.03 10.83
CA VAL A 220 3.37 -4.03 11.29
C VAL A 220 3.75 -2.66 11.85
N THR A 221 4.37 -2.66 13.03
CA THR A 221 4.95 -1.50 13.73
C THR A 221 6.45 -1.70 13.95
N ASP A 222 7.19 -0.61 14.14
CA ASP A 222 8.65 -0.61 14.30
C ASP A 222 9.06 0.32 15.45
N PRO A 223 9.67 -0.19 16.54
CA PRO A 223 10.12 0.62 17.67
C PRO A 223 11.16 1.67 17.30
N HIS A 224 11.94 1.49 16.23
CA HIS A 224 12.86 2.53 15.73
C HIS A 224 12.13 3.79 15.23
N ARG A 225 10.79 3.70 15.08
CA ARG A 225 9.90 4.75 14.62
C ARG A 225 8.79 5.06 15.63
N ALA A 226 8.98 4.73 16.92
CA ALA A 226 7.97 4.95 17.95
C ALA A 226 7.44 6.39 17.96
N GLY A 227 6.12 6.53 17.97
CA GLY A 227 5.37 7.78 17.78
C GLY A 227 4.80 7.94 16.37
N HIS A 228 5.35 7.28 15.35
CA HIS A 228 4.84 7.37 13.97
C HIS A 228 3.47 6.71 13.81
N GLU A 229 3.18 5.69 14.62
CA GLU A 229 1.87 5.03 14.70
C GLU A 229 0.72 5.96 15.12
N MET A 230 1.03 7.16 15.64
CA MET A 230 0.06 8.18 16.05
C MET A 230 0.15 9.48 15.22
N THR A 231 1.11 9.56 14.30
CA THR A 231 1.45 10.83 13.63
C THR A 231 1.54 10.73 12.12
N TYR A 232 1.25 9.56 11.54
CA TYR A 232 1.27 9.33 10.09
C TYR A 232 -0.04 8.78 9.54
N TYR A 233 -0.46 9.34 8.41
CA TYR A 233 -1.64 8.95 7.66
C TYR A 233 -1.28 7.97 6.52
N PRO A 234 -2.12 6.96 6.25
CA PRO A 234 -3.22 6.47 7.09
C PRO A 234 -2.74 5.42 8.13
N GLY A 235 -1.45 5.41 8.48
CA GLY A 235 -0.85 4.45 9.40
C GLY A 235 -1.57 4.29 10.74
N GLU A 236 -1.98 5.39 11.38
CA GLU A 236 -2.78 5.31 12.61
C GLU A 236 -4.13 4.63 12.38
N ALA A 237 -4.80 4.91 11.25
CA ALA A 237 -6.06 4.27 10.89
C ALA A 237 -5.87 2.76 10.68
N ASN A 238 -4.77 2.33 10.05
CA ASN A 238 -4.42 0.92 9.98
C ASN A 238 -4.30 0.30 11.38
N LEU A 239 -3.52 0.91 12.28
CA LEU A 239 -3.31 0.37 13.63
C LEU A 239 -4.62 0.23 14.40
N ARG A 240 -5.47 1.26 14.39
CA ARG A 240 -6.80 1.23 15.05
C ARG A 240 -7.73 0.15 14.50
N MET A 241 -7.53 -0.28 13.25
CA MET A 241 -8.29 -1.34 12.60
C MET A 241 -7.67 -2.74 12.76
N ALA A 242 -6.50 -2.86 13.37
CA ALA A 242 -5.75 -4.10 13.39
C ALA A 242 -6.44 -5.17 14.25
N ASP A 243 -6.49 -6.40 13.74
CA ASP A 243 -6.80 -7.59 14.54
C ASP A 243 -5.52 -8.13 15.21
N VAL A 244 -4.38 -7.98 14.52
CA VAL A 244 -3.05 -8.40 14.98
C VAL A 244 -2.05 -7.29 14.70
N VAL A 245 -1.25 -6.95 15.71
CA VAL A 245 -0.13 -6.02 15.57
C VAL A 245 1.17 -6.79 15.70
N VAL A 246 2.05 -6.63 14.71
CA VAL A 246 3.40 -7.20 14.73
C VAL A 246 4.39 -6.07 15.07
N MET A 247 4.95 -6.10 16.28
CA MET A 247 6.05 -5.23 16.67
C MET A 247 7.36 -5.85 16.20
N ASN A 248 7.88 -5.36 15.08
CA ASN A 248 9.06 -5.91 14.42
C ASN A 248 10.36 -5.24 14.93
N LYS A 249 11.51 -5.82 14.60
CA LYS A 249 12.86 -5.27 14.89
C LYS A 249 13.15 -5.03 16.38
N ILE A 250 12.45 -5.73 17.29
CA ILE A 250 12.62 -5.54 18.74
C ILE A 250 14.03 -5.87 19.23
N ASP A 251 14.74 -6.74 18.51
CA ASP A 251 16.07 -7.25 18.85
C ASP A 251 17.18 -6.19 18.69
N THR A 252 16.90 -5.12 17.95
CA THR A 252 17.87 -4.04 17.68
C THR A 252 17.44 -2.69 18.23
N ALA A 253 16.22 -2.58 18.77
CA ALA A 253 15.65 -1.33 19.22
C ALA A 253 15.95 -1.01 20.68
N ASP A 254 15.89 0.28 21.00
CA ASP A 254 15.98 0.77 22.38
C ASP A 254 14.80 0.25 23.23
N PRO A 255 15.04 -0.36 24.41
CA PRO A 255 13.99 -0.84 25.31
C PRO A 255 12.93 0.22 25.67
N ASP A 256 13.31 1.48 25.81
CA ASP A 256 12.36 2.56 26.12
C ASP A 256 11.42 2.82 24.94
N LYS A 257 11.94 2.70 23.71
CA LYS A 257 11.14 2.82 22.49
C LYS A 257 10.20 1.64 22.27
N ILE A 258 10.63 0.44 22.63
CA ILE A 258 9.78 -0.76 22.65
C ILE A 258 8.62 -0.56 23.63
N ASN A 259 8.91 -0.09 24.85
CA ASN A 259 7.90 0.15 25.88
C ASN A 259 6.93 1.27 25.47
N GLN A 260 7.45 2.38 24.93
CA GLN A 260 6.65 3.47 24.39
C GLN A 260 5.68 2.99 23.31
N LEU A 261 6.18 2.23 22.33
CA LEU A 261 5.35 1.70 21.26
C LEU A 261 4.31 0.70 21.78
N ARG A 262 4.66 -0.14 22.76
CA ARG A 262 3.73 -1.10 23.38
C ARG A 262 2.55 -0.37 24.04
N GLU A 263 2.83 0.70 24.78
CA GLU A 263 1.79 1.53 25.39
C GLU A 263 0.90 2.18 24.33
N ASN A 264 1.48 2.76 23.29
CA ASN A 264 0.72 3.38 22.20
C ASN A 264 -0.18 2.38 21.48
N ILE A 265 0.31 1.15 21.22
CA ILE A 265 -0.51 0.06 20.65
C ILE A 265 -1.65 -0.30 21.59
N HIS A 266 -1.41 -0.43 22.89
CA HIS A 266 -2.46 -0.74 23.86
C HIS A 266 -3.54 0.33 23.90
N GLN A 267 -3.18 1.61 23.74
CA GLN A 267 -4.13 2.72 23.69
C GLN A 267 -4.92 2.78 22.37
N LEU A 268 -4.25 2.58 21.23
CA LEU A 268 -4.85 2.74 19.91
C LEU A 268 -5.63 1.51 19.43
N ALA A 269 -5.17 0.32 19.79
CA ALA A 269 -5.68 -0.97 19.34
C ALA A 269 -5.79 -1.98 20.51
N PRO A 270 -6.56 -1.67 21.58
CA PRO A 270 -6.61 -2.48 22.80
C PRO A 270 -7.11 -3.92 22.58
N GLY A 271 -7.86 -4.16 21.51
CA GLY A 271 -8.37 -5.49 21.15
C GLY A 271 -7.45 -6.32 20.27
N ALA A 272 -6.36 -5.74 19.74
CA ALA A 272 -5.48 -6.43 18.82
C ALA A 272 -4.54 -7.39 19.54
N ILE A 273 -4.25 -8.53 18.92
CA ILE A 273 -3.23 -9.47 19.41
C ILE A 273 -1.85 -8.86 19.10
N LEU A 274 -1.04 -8.63 20.13
CA LEU A 274 0.34 -8.17 19.96
C LEU A 274 1.29 -9.35 19.79
N ILE A 275 2.05 -9.35 18.69
CA ILE A 275 3.14 -10.29 18.41
C ILE A 275 4.44 -9.51 18.36
N GLU A 276 5.41 -9.92 19.17
CA GLU A 276 6.76 -9.36 19.15
C GLU A 276 7.64 -10.20 18.20
N ALA A 277 8.38 -9.53 17.32
CA ALA A 277 9.20 -10.17 16.30
C ALA A 277 10.60 -9.55 16.21
N ALA A 278 11.59 -10.43 16.05
CA ALA A 278 12.96 -10.07 15.72
C ALA A 278 13.15 -10.09 14.19
N SER A 279 14.00 -9.20 13.69
CA SER A 279 14.36 -9.13 12.25
C SER A 279 15.86 -9.04 12.10
N PRO A 280 16.60 -10.12 12.46
CA PRO A 280 18.05 -10.11 12.41
C PRO A 280 18.53 -10.05 10.96
N ILE A 281 19.59 -9.27 10.72
CA ILE A 281 20.26 -9.20 9.42
C ILE A 281 21.00 -10.53 9.18
N ALA A 282 20.73 -11.14 8.02
CA ALA A 282 21.44 -12.33 7.56
C ALA A 282 22.10 -12.03 6.21
N ILE A 283 23.23 -12.69 5.94
CA ILE A 283 23.97 -12.59 4.68
C ILE A 283 24.08 -14.01 4.12
N ASP A 284 23.57 -14.22 2.90
CA ASP A 284 23.57 -15.55 2.28
C ASP A 284 24.98 -16.02 1.91
N HIS A 285 25.81 -15.11 1.40
CA HIS A 285 27.18 -15.38 0.92
C HIS A 285 28.22 -14.52 1.66
N PRO A 286 28.45 -14.77 2.97
CA PRO A 286 29.34 -13.93 3.80
C PRO A 286 30.79 -13.93 3.31
N GLU A 287 31.22 -14.95 2.57
CA GLU A 287 32.52 -15.04 1.94
C GLU A 287 32.78 -13.94 0.92
N LEU A 288 31.74 -13.44 0.22
CA LEU A 288 31.88 -12.40 -0.79
C LEU A 288 32.29 -11.04 -0.20
N ILE A 289 32.04 -10.84 1.10
CA ILE A 289 32.29 -9.59 1.80
C ILE A 289 33.36 -9.69 2.88
N ARG A 290 33.94 -10.88 3.10
CA ARG A 290 34.97 -11.09 4.12
C ARG A 290 36.17 -10.15 3.88
N GLY A 291 36.55 -9.39 4.91
CA GLY A 291 37.66 -8.43 4.83
C GLY A 291 37.36 -7.14 4.06
N LYS A 292 36.13 -6.97 3.55
CA LYS A 292 35.69 -5.74 2.87
C LYS A 292 34.97 -4.81 3.85
N ARG A 293 35.04 -3.51 3.58
CA ARG A 293 34.15 -2.52 4.20
C ARG A 293 32.83 -2.54 3.45
N VAL A 294 31.74 -2.84 4.14
CA VAL A 294 30.40 -2.92 3.56
C VAL A 294 29.50 -1.89 4.20
N LEU A 295 28.69 -1.23 3.38
CA LEU A 295 27.55 -0.45 3.82
C LEU A 295 26.31 -1.32 3.62
N VAL A 296 25.57 -1.55 4.71
CA VAL A 296 24.26 -2.18 4.66
C VAL A 296 23.23 -1.06 4.60
N VAL A 297 22.34 -1.11 3.61
CA VAL A 297 21.24 -0.16 3.44
C VAL A 297 19.96 -0.95 3.63
N GLU A 298 19.12 -0.54 4.58
CA GLU A 298 17.76 -1.05 4.85
C GLU A 298 16.72 0.05 4.60
#